data_AF-M1AV55-F1
#
_entry.id   AF-M1AV55-F1
#
_cell.length_a   1.000
_cell.length_b   1.000
_cell.length_c   1.000
_cell.angle_alpha   90.00
_cell.angle_beta   90.00
_cell.angle_gamma   90.00
#
_symmetry.space_group_name_H-M   'P 1'
#
loop_
_entity.id
_entity.type
_entity.pdbx_description
1 polymer ?
#
loop_
_entity_poly.entity_id
_entity_poly.type
_entity_poly.pdbx_seq_one_letter_code
_entity_poly.pdbx_strand_id
1 'polypeptide(L)'
;MRSRIVVTTRLEEVGKQVKYHTDPYSLPFLTTEESCQLLQKKVFQKEDCPPELQYVSQAVAEKCKGLPLVIVLVAGIIKKGKWKNLGGMR
;
A
#
# COMPACT_ATOMS: atom_id res chain seq x y z
N MET A 1 4.22 -26.36 23.65
CA MET A 1 4.11 -25.19 22.74
C MET A 1 4.93 -24.05 23.32
N ARG A 2 5.60 -23.25 22.47
CA ARG A 2 6.40 -22.09 22.90
C ARG A 2 5.62 -20.81 22.59
N SER A 3 5.37 -19.99 23.60
CA SER A 3 4.73 -18.68 23.42
C SER A 3 5.67 -17.72 22.69
N ARG A 4 5.12 -16.83 21.86
CA ARG A 4 5.87 -15.80 21.10
C ARG A 4 5.23 -14.44 21.32
N ILE A 5 6.05 -13.41 21.51
CA ILE A 5 5.63 -12.01 21.65
C ILE A 5 6.20 -11.24 20.45
N VAL A 6 5.39 -10.39 19.84
CA VAL A 6 5.80 -9.49 18.74
C VAL A 6 5.52 -8.05 19.18
N VAL A 7 6.54 -7.21 19.15
CA VAL A 7 6.45 -5.78 19.48
C VAL A 7 6.67 -4.97 18.20
N THR A 8 5.84 -3.96 17.96
CA THR A 8 6.02 -3.02 16.85
C THR A 8 6.19 -1.61 17.41
N THR A 9 7.14 -0.85 16.88
CA THR A 9 7.43 0.52 17.33
C THR A 9 7.93 1.35 16.15
N ARG A 10 7.70 2.66 16.21
CA ARG A 10 8.30 3.64 15.27
C ARG A 10 9.68 4.11 15.71
N LEU A 11 10.07 3.81 16.95
CA LEU A 11 11.31 4.24 17.56
C LEU A 11 12.29 3.06 17.59
N GLU A 12 13.34 3.14 16.79
CA GLU A 12 14.35 2.08 16.66
C GLU A 12 15.00 1.73 18.01
N GLU A 13 15.29 2.73 18.83
CA GLU A 13 15.91 2.56 20.15
C GLU A 13 15.05 1.73 21.10
N VAL A 14 13.72 1.87 21.04
CA VAL A 14 12.81 1.01 21.80
C VAL A 14 12.92 -0.44 21.33
N GLY A 15 13.04 -0.66 20.01
CA GLY A 15 13.26 -1.99 19.43
C GLY A 15 14.56 -2.65 19.92
N LYS A 16 15.65 -1.87 20.01
CA LYS A 16 16.94 -2.32 20.56
C LYS A 16 16.85 -2.66 22.05
N GLN A 17 16.07 -1.91 22.83
CA GLN A 17 15.90 -2.16 24.27
C GLN A 17 15.09 -3.42 24.57
N VAL A 18 14.06 -3.72 23.77
CA VAL A 18 13.22 -4.92 23.95
C VAL A 18 13.79 -6.16 23.25
N LYS A 19 14.96 -6.03 22.59
CA LYS A 19 15.67 -7.13 21.95
C LYS A 19 16.03 -8.18 22.99
N TYR A 20 15.60 -9.42 22.75
CA TYR A 20 15.95 -10.57 23.59
C TYR A 20 16.67 -11.68 22.81
N HIS A 21 16.06 -12.20 21.75
CA HIS A 21 16.61 -13.32 20.97
C HIS A 21 16.75 -13.05 19.47
N THR A 22 16.18 -11.96 18.97
CA THR A 22 16.13 -11.65 17.53
C THR A 22 16.42 -10.17 17.35
N ASP A 23 17.23 -9.85 16.34
CA ASP A 23 17.47 -8.46 15.97
C ASP A 23 16.17 -7.76 15.55
N PRO A 24 16.03 -6.45 15.84
CA PRO A 24 14.90 -5.67 15.36
C PRO A 24 14.77 -5.78 13.85
N TYR A 25 13.55 -6.05 13.38
CA TYR A 25 13.25 -6.08 11.96
C TYR A 25 12.80 -4.70 11.48
N SER A 26 13.60 -4.08 10.62
CA SER A 26 13.21 -2.84 9.94
C SER A 26 12.28 -3.18 8.78
N LEU A 27 11.01 -2.78 8.88
CA LEU A 27 10.05 -3.00 7.78
C LEU A 27 10.48 -2.17 6.55
N PRO A 28 10.74 -2.81 5.41
CA PRO A 28 11.08 -2.09 4.19
C PRO A 28 9.83 -1.41 3.60
N PHE A 29 10.05 -0.39 2.77
CA PHE A 29 9.02 0.10 1.87
C PHE A 29 8.75 -0.93 0.77
N LEU A 30 7.55 -0.88 0.20
CA LEU A 30 7.24 -1.66 -0.99
C LEU A 30 8.03 -1.15 -2.19
N THR A 31 8.45 -2.09 -3.04
CA THR A 31 8.93 -1.75 -4.39
C THR A 31 7.80 -1.14 -5.22
N THR A 32 8.16 -0.49 -6.33
CA THR A 32 7.16 0.04 -7.27
C THR A 32 6.24 -1.08 -7.80
N GLU A 33 6.81 -2.25 -8.08
CA GLU A 33 6.08 -3.44 -8.55
C GLU A 33 5.04 -3.90 -7.51
N GLU A 34 5.46 -4.12 -6.25
CA GLU A 34 4.57 -4.51 -5.15
C GLU A 34 3.52 -3.43 -4.88
N SER A 35 3.90 -2.16 -5.02
CA SER A 35 2.99 -1.02 -4.86
C SER A 35 1.90 -1.00 -5.93
N CYS A 36 2.26 -1.29 -7.19
CA CYS A 36 1.35 -1.37 -8.31
C CYS A 36 0.39 -2.56 -8.13
N GLN A 37 0.92 -3.73 -7.76
CA GLN A 37 0.11 -4.91 -7.45
C GLN A 37 -0.87 -4.64 -6.30
N LEU A 38 -0.43 -3.97 -5.23
CA LEU A 38 -1.30 -3.59 -4.11
C LEU A 38 -2.38 -2.60 -4.55
N LEU A 39 -2.03 -1.58 -5.34
CA LEU A 39 -2.98 -0.60 -5.86
C LEU A 39 -4.05 -1.29 -6.70
N GLN A 40 -3.65 -2.08 -7.70
CA GLN A 40 -4.56 -2.80 -8.59
C GLN A 40 -5.47 -3.74 -7.80
N LYS A 41 -4.91 -4.53 -6.87
CA LYS A 41 -5.70 -5.40 -5.99
C LYS A 41 -6.72 -4.63 -5.15
N LYS A 42 -6.40 -3.41 -4.72
CA LYS A 42 -7.34 -2.60 -3.91
C LYS A 42 -8.41 -1.94 -4.76
N VAL A 43 -8.07 -1.49 -5.97
CA VAL A 43 -8.99 -0.84 -6.93
C VAL A 43 -9.94 -1.87 -7.55
N PHE A 44 -9.40 -2.90 -8.21
CA PHE A 44 -10.14 -3.87 -9.03
C PHE A 44 -10.57 -5.14 -8.26
N GLN A 45 -10.04 -5.38 -7.05
CA GLN A 45 -10.39 -6.50 -6.16
C GLN A 45 -10.12 -7.88 -6.78
N LYS A 46 -11.14 -8.52 -7.36
CA LYS A 46 -11.07 -9.83 -8.02
C LYS A 46 -10.97 -9.71 -9.54
N GLU A 47 -11.20 -8.51 -10.07
CA GLU A 47 -11.07 -8.22 -11.50
C GLU A 47 -9.63 -7.84 -11.80
N ASP A 48 -9.18 -8.16 -13.01
CA ASP A 48 -7.87 -7.73 -13.50
C ASP A 48 -7.89 -6.24 -13.83
N CYS A 49 -6.73 -5.59 -13.69
CA CYS A 49 -6.55 -4.22 -14.14
C CYS A 49 -6.67 -4.17 -15.68
N PRO A 50 -7.58 -3.37 -16.26
CA PRO A 50 -7.65 -3.17 -17.70
C PRO A 50 -6.29 -2.74 -18.26
N PRO A 51 -5.87 -3.23 -19.45
CA PRO A 51 -4.59 -2.90 -20.05
C PRO A 51 -4.31 -1.39 -20.17
N GLU A 52 -5.34 -0.62 -20.46
CA GLU A 52 -5.29 0.84 -20.61
C GLU A 52 -4.94 1.55 -19.29
N LEU A 53 -5.23 0.91 -18.16
CA LEU A 53 -4.99 1.44 -16.82
C LEU A 53 -3.71 0.90 -16.17
N GLN A 54 -2.97 -0.01 -16.82
CA GLN A 54 -1.73 -0.56 -16.28
C GLN A 54 -0.66 0.52 -16.11
N TYR A 55 -0.42 1.32 -17.15
CA TYR A 55 0.54 2.43 -17.10
C TYR A 55 0.14 3.49 -16.06
N VAL A 56 -1.15 3.82 -15.98
CA VAL A 56 -1.67 4.75 -14.97
C VAL A 56 -1.46 4.22 -13.55
N SER A 57 -1.73 2.92 -13.34
CA SER A 57 -1.52 2.26 -12.05
C SER A 57 -0.05 2.28 -11.64
N GLN A 58 0.86 2.07 -12.58
CA GLN A 58 2.30 2.16 -12.36
C GLN A 58 2.72 3.58 -11.94
N ALA A 59 2.30 4.60 -12.69
CA ALA A 59 2.63 5.98 -12.39
C ALA A 59 2.08 6.44 -11.02
N VAL A 60 0.91 5.96 -10.62
CA VAL A 60 0.35 6.21 -9.28
C VAL A 60 1.17 5.50 -8.21
N ALA A 61 1.55 4.23 -8.43
CA ALA A 61 2.36 3.45 -7.51
C ALA A 61 3.73 4.11 -7.24
N GLU A 62 4.39 4.61 -8.30
CA GLU A 62 5.65 5.37 -8.19
C GLU A 62 5.49 6.61 -7.30
N LYS A 63 4.41 7.37 -7.49
CA LYS A 63 4.11 8.56 -6.67
C LYS A 63 3.81 8.23 -5.21
N CYS A 64 3.36 7.01 -4.91
CA CYS A 64 3.11 6.56 -3.54
C CYS A 64 4.40 6.19 -2.77
N LYS A 65 5.55 6.12 -3.44
CA LYS A 65 6.88 5.90 -2.84
C LYS A 65 6.94 4.68 -1.90
N GLY A 66 6.24 3.60 -2.24
CA GLY A 66 6.29 2.35 -1.49
C GLY A 66 5.56 2.33 -0.15
N LEU A 67 4.82 3.38 0.22
CA LEU A 67 4.07 3.45 1.48
C LEU A 67 2.72 2.72 1.37
N PRO A 68 2.50 1.57 2.06
CA PRO A 68 1.27 0.80 1.93
C PRO A 68 0.01 1.59 2.26
N LEU A 69 0.07 2.47 3.27
CA LEU A 69 -1.07 3.27 3.71
C LEU A 69 -1.48 4.31 2.66
N VAL A 70 -0.51 4.95 1.99
CA VAL A 70 -0.78 5.93 0.93
C VAL A 70 -1.42 5.24 -0.28
N ILE A 71 -0.91 4.07 -0.67
CA ILE A 71 -1.43 3.28 -1.78
C ILE A 71 -2.90 2.92 -1.55
N VAL A 72 -3.24 2.43 -0.34
CA VAL A 72 -4.61 2.06 0.01
C VAL A 72 -5.54 3.28 0.07
N LEU A 73 -5.04 4.42 0.56
CA LEU A 73 -5.79 5.68 0.56
C LEU A 73 -6.15 6.11 -0.87
N VAL A 74 -5.16 6.14 -1.76
CA VAL A 74 -5.37 6.51 -3.17
C VAL A 74 -6.32 5.53 -3.86
N ALA A 75 -6.17 4.23 -3.63
CA ALA A 75 -7.11 3.22 -4.13
C ALA A 75 -8.55 3.49 -3.67
N GLY A 76 -8.72 3.86 -2.39
CA GLY A 76 -10.02 4.23 -1.82
C GLY A 76 -10.61 5.48 -2.46
N ILE A 77 -9.78 6.49 -2.76
CA ILE A 77 -10.20 7.70 -3.48
C ILE A 77 -10.65 7.35 -4.90
N ILE A 78 -9.86 6.56 -5.65
CA ILE A 78 -10.19 6.12 -7.02
C ILE A 78 -11.54 5.41 -7.05
N LYS A 79 -11.80 4.50 -6.09
CA LYS A 79 -13.09 3.78 -6.00
C LYS A 79 -14.27 4.67 -5.65
N LYS A 80 -14.07 5.66 -4.77
CA LYS A 80 -15.11 6.63 -4.39
C LYS A 80 -15.36 7.64 -5.50
N GLY A 81 -14.35 7.93 -6.32
CA GLY A 81 -14.40 8.76 -7.51
C GLY A 81 -15.18 8.11 -8.65
N LYS A 82 -16.45 7.73 -8.42
CA LYS A 82 -17.46 8.00 -9.44
C LYS A 82 -17.61 9.51 -9.44
N TRP A 83 -17.03 10.16 -10.45
CA TRP A 83 -17.18 11.59 -10.69
C TRP A 83 -18.67 11.90 -10.84
N LYS A 84 -19.38 12.16 -9.74
CA LYS A 84 -20.67 12.83 -9.75
C LYS A 84 -20.35 14.28 -10.12
N ASN A 85 -20.21 14.52 -11.43
CA ASN A 85 -20.36 15.78 -12.17
C ASN A 85 -19.70 15.65 -13.57
N LEU A 86 -20.31 14.83 -14.44
CA LEU A 86 -20.31 15.05 -15.89
C LEU A 86 -21.76 15.07 -16.40
N GLY A 87 -22.65 15.61 -15.56
CA GLY A 87 -23.93 16.15 -16.03
C GLY A 87 -23.64 17.43 -16.79
N GLY A 88 -23.27 17.30 -18.07
CA GLY A 88 -22.96 18.45 -18.90
C GLY A 88 -22.21 18.15 -20.18
N MET A 89 -22.63 17.15 -20.95
CA MET A 89 -22.62 17.27 -22.41
C MET A 89 -23.77 16.42 -22.95
N ARG A 90 -24.83 17.14 -23.29
CA ARG A 90 -25.71 16.80 -24.41
C ARG A 90 -24.87 16.81 -25.68
#